data_AF-A0AAC9UGS5-F1
#
_entry.id   AF-A0AAC9UGS5-F1
#
_cell.length_a   1.000
_cell.length_b   1.000
_cell.length_c   1.000
_cell.angle_alpha   90.00
_cell.angle_beta   90.00
_cell.angle_gamma   90.00
#
_symmetry.space_group_name_H-M   'P 1'
#
loop_
_entity.id
_entity.type
_entity.pdbx_description
1 polymer ?
#
loop_
_entity_poly.entity_id
_entity_poly.type
_entity_poly.pdbx_seq_one_letter_code
_entity_poly.pdbx_strand_id
1 'polypeptide(L)'
;MQAVQPLEGVIILAPKQFRFENSTRLIQGEISAKSRLIGNSVWLYIKGFNNNYWLIITANSVDVQSYARLKRATLNAINAVELK
;
A
#
# COMPACT_ATOMS: atom_id res chain seq x y z
N MET A 1 -8.22 -13.83 -5.83
CA MET A 1 -7.63 -12.56 -5.33
C MET A 1 -7.71 -11.54 -6.44
N GLN A 2 -8.28 -10.36 -6.18
CA GLN A 2 -8.41 -9.30 -7.18
C GLN A 2 -7.35 -8.23 -6.91
N ALA A 3 -6.62 -7.82 -7.95
CA ALA A 3 -5.72 -6.67 -7.91
C ALA A 3 -6.49 -5.40 -8.29
N VAL A 4 -6.14 -4.29 -7.65
CA VAL A 4 -6.84 -3.01 -7.81
C VAL A 4 -5.80 -1.93 -8.05
N GLN A 5 -6.00 -1.14 -9.09
CA GLN A 5 -5.17 0.02 -9.40
C GLN A 5 -6.06 1.28 -9.46
N PRO A 6 -6.23 2.00 -8.35
CA PRO A 6 -6.99 3.23 -8.35
C PRO A 6 -6.25 4.35 -9.09
N LEU A 7 -7.02 5.15 -9.84
CA LEU A 7 -6.52 6.36 -10.50
C LEU A 7 -6.28 7.50 -9.51
N GLU A 8 -7.03 7.54 -8.42
CA GLU A 8 -6.92 8.54 -7.35
C GLU A 8 -7.37 7.98 -6.01
N GLY A 9 -6.87 8.57 -4.93
CA GLY A 9 -7.32 8.34 -3.56
C GLY A 9 -6.39 8.97 -2.54
N VAL A 10 -6.72 8.75 -1.27
CA VAL A 10 -5.93 9.20 -0.12
C VAL A 10 -5.33 7.99 0.57
N ILE A 11 -4.08 8.12 1.00
CA ILE A 11 -3.38 7.11 1.79
C ILE A 11 -3.13 7.64 3.19
N ILE A 12 -3.43 6.82 4.17
CA ILE A 12 -3.18 7.08 5.58
C ILE A 12 -2.26 5.98 6.09
N LEU A 13 -1.10 6.40 6.58
CA LEU A 13 -0.08 5.53 7.15
C LEU A 13 -0.01 5.77 8.65
N ALA A 14 -0.33 4.73 9.42
CA ALA A 14 -0.18 4.67 10.87
C ALA A 14 0.77 3.52 11.24
N PRO A 15 1.30 3.46 12.48
CA PRO A 15 2.16 2.37 12.90
C PRO A 15 1.50 1.01 12.68
N LYS A 16 2.10 0.17 11.83
CA LYS A 16 1.59 -1.16 11.40
C LYS A 16 0.22 -1.15 10.71
N GLN A 17 -0.33 0.01 10.39
CA GLN A 17 -1.64 0.13 9.77
C GLN A 17 -1.57 0.99 8.51
N PHE A 18 -2.22 0.49 7.48
CA PHE A 18 -2.40 1.14 6.19
C PHE A 18 -3.89 1.30 5.93
N ARG A 19 -4.26 2.47 5.43
CA ARG A 19 -5.59 2.71 4.87
C ARG A 19 -5.46 3.43 3.53
N PHE A 20 -6.20 2.94 2.56
CA PHE A 20 -6.48 3.62 1.30
C PHE A 20 -7.97 3.89 1.22
N GLU A 21 -8.31 5.09 0.75
CA GLU A 21 -9.70 5.51 0.58
C GLU A 21 -9.86 6.31 -0.71
N ASN A 22 -10.90 6.01 -1.47
CA ASN A 22 -11.40 6.86 -2.54
C ASN A 22 -12.93 6.77 -2.60
N SER A 23 -13.54 7.40 -3.60
CA SER A 23 -15.00 7.45 -3.80
C SER A 23 -15.68 6.08 -3.92
N THR A 24 -14.93 5.00 -4.20
CA THR A 24 -15.48 3.68 -4.49
C THR A 24 -15.00 2.57 -3.56
N ARG A 25 -13.88 2.77 -2.86
CA ARG A 25 -13.21 1.71 -2.10
C ARG A 25 -12.56 2.24 -0.84
N LEU A 26 -12.75 1.47 0.22
CA LEU A 26 -12.00 1.57 1.47
C LEU A 26 -11.21 0.27 1.65
N ILE A 27 -9.88 0.37 1.68
CA ILE A 27 -9.00 -0.78 1.93
C ILE A 27 -8.17 -0.46 3.18
N GLN A 28 -8.29 -1.30 4.21
CA GLN A 28 -7.55 -1.15 5.46
C GLN A 28 -6.90 -2.47 5.87
N GLY A 29 -5.70 -2.39 6.42
CA GLY A 29 -4.97 -3.56 6.91
C GLY A 29 -3.51 -3.25 7.20
N GLU A 30 -2.68 -4.30 7.20
CA GLU A 30 -1.23 -4.17 7.35
C GLU A 30 -0.53 -4.37 5.99
N ILE A 31 0.50 -3.56 5.72
CA ILE A 31 1.37 -3.77 4.55
C ILE A 31 2.23 -5.00 4.83
N SER A 32 2.06 -6.06 4.05
CA SER A 32 2.86 -7.26 4.18
C SER A 32 4.20 -7.12 3.47
N ALA A 33 5.21 -7.85 3.96
CA ALA A 33 6.49 -8.07 3.26
C ALA A 33 6.37 -8.73 1.87
N LYS A 34 5.19 -9.24 1.50
CA LYS A 34 4.90 -9.68 0.12
C LYS A 34 4.80 -8.51 -0.87
N SER A 35 4.68 -7.27 -0.38
CA SER A 35 4.63 -6.06 -1.21
C SER A 35 5.91 -5.86 -2.03
N ARG A 36 5.83 -5.12 -3.14
CA ARG A 36 6.94 -4.91 -4.08
C ARG A 36 7.00 -3.47 -4.55
N LEU A 37 8.21 -2.99 -4.85
CA LEU A 37 8.44 -1.75 -5.58
C LEU A 37 8.83 -2.13 -7.01
N ILE A 38 8.02 -1.75 -7.99
CA ILE A 38 8.22 -2.12 -9.41
C ILE A 38 8.17 -0.83 -10.25
N GLY A 39 9.32 -0.40 -10.74
CA GLY A 39 9.46 0.86 -11.47
C GLY A 39 8.88 2.05 -10.68
N ASN A 40 7.92 2.75 -11.29
CA ASN A 40 7.20 3.87 -10.68
C ASN A 40 5.87 3.46 -10.02
N SER A 41 5.74 2.19 -9.61
CA SER A 41 4.56 1.67 -8.93
C SER A 41 4.92 0.98 -7.62
N VAL A 42 4.05 1.15 -6.63
CA VAL A 42 4.10 0.42 -5.36
C VAL A 42 3.00 -0.63 -5.39
N TRP A 43 3.38 -1.90 -5.32
CA TRP A 43 2.47 -3.03 -5.29
C TRP A 43 2.33 -3.48 -3.83
N LEU A 44 1.22 -3.11 -3.22
CA LEU A 44 0.93 -3.39 -1.83
C LEU A 44 0.15 -4.69 -1.71
N TYR A 45 0.69 -5.63 -0.93
CA TYR A 45 -0.09 -6.74 -0.42
C TYR A 45 -0.65 -6.36 0.95
N ILE A 46 -1.91 -5.95 0.99
CA ILE A 46 -2.57 -5.54 2.21
C ILE A 46 -3.26 -6.75 2.85
N LYS A 47 -2.82 -7.08 4.07
CA LYS A 47 -3.51 -8.03 4.95
C LYS A 47 -4.65 -7.31 5.65
N GLY A 48 -5.83 -7.34 5.05
CA GLY A 48 -7.04 -6.78 5.65
C GLY A 48 -7.66 -7.73 6.67
N PHE A 49 -8.70 -7.26 7.36
CA PHE A 49 -9.40 -8.04 8.38
C PHE A 49 -10.13 -9.26 7.81
N ASN A 50 -10.88 -9.08 6.72
CA ASN A 50 -11.69 -10.15 6.11
C ASN A 50 -11.09 -10.71 4.82
N ASN A 51 -10.27 -9.93 4.12
CA ASN A 51 -9.71 -10.27 2.81
C ASN A 51 -8.33 -9.66 2.62
N ASN A 52 -7.53 -10.33 1.79
CA ASN A 52 -6.23 -9.82 1.35
C ASN A 52 -6.36 -9.17 -0.03
N TYR A 53 -5.69 -8.04 -0.22
CA TYR A 53 -5.79 -7.24 -1.43
C TYR A 53 -4.42 -6.97 -2.03
N TRP A 54 -4.36 -7.02 -3.37
CA TRP A 54 -3.27 -6.38 -4.10
C TRP A 54 -3.72 -4.98 -4.50
N LEU A 55 -3.03 -3.97 -4.00
CA LEU A 55 -3.29 -2.56 -4.30
C LEU A 55 -2.06 -1.96 -5.00
N ILE A 56 -2.25 -1.49 -6.23
CA ILE A 56 -1.18 -0.92 -7.06
C ILE A 56 -1.34 0.59 -7.04
N ILE A 57 -0.38 1.29 -6.42
CA ILE A 57 -0.37 2.76 -6.31
C ILE A 57 0.76 3.31 -7.18
N THR A 58 0.42 4.23 -8.07
CA THR A 58 1.39 4.98 -8.87
C THR A 58 1.60 6.39 -8.30
N ALA A 59 2.61 7.11 -8.78
CA ALA A 59 2.82 8.51 -8.40
C ALA A 59 1.65 9.44 -8.78
N ASN A 60 0.80 9.02 -9.72
CA ASN A 60 -0.38 9.76 -10.13
C ASN A 60 -1.62 9.42 -9.27
N SER A 61 -1.57 8.30 -8.54
CA SER A 61 -2.71 7.80 -7.76
C SER A 61 -2.93 8.55 -6.44
N VAL A 62 -1.91 9.27 -5.96
CA VAL A 62 -1.90 9.99 -4.67
C VAL A 62 -0.96 11.19 -4.78
N ASP A 63 -0.99 12.10 -3.81
CA ASP A 63 -0.04 13.22 -3.79
C ASP A 63 1.43 12.77 -3.64
N VAL A 64 2.35 13.62 -4.09
CA VAL A 64 3.79 13.33 -4.15
C VAL A 64 4.36 12.97 -2.76
N GLN A 65 3.93 13.64 -1.69
CA GLN A 65 4.45 13.38 -0.36
C GLN A 65 3.93 12.04 0.18
N SER A 66 2.65 11.74 -0.01
CA SER A 66 2.06 10.45 0.34
C SER A 66 2.71 9.31 -0.44
N TYR A 67 2.98 9.50 -1.73
CA TYR A 67 3.68 8.50 -2.53
C TYR A 67 5.10 8.21 -2.02
N ALA A 68 5.86 9.26 -1.66
CA ALA A 68 7.19 9.11 -1.07
C ALA A 68 7.14 8.40 0.29
N ARG A 69 6.19 8.76 1.16
CA ARG A 69 5.98 8.09 2.46
C ARG A 69 5.56 6.63 2.28
N LEU A 70 4.73 6.34 1.29
CA LEU A 70 4.30 4.98 0.96
C LEU A 70 5.46 4.11 0.52
N LYS A 71 6.33 4.61 -0.37
CA LYS A 71 7.55 3.89 -0.79
C LYS A 71 8.39 3.50 0.42
N ARG A 72 8.62 4.44 1.35
CA ARG A 72 9.38 4.19 2.59
C ARG A 72 8.70 3.16 3.49
N ALA A 73 7.40 3.29 3.72
CA ALA A 73 6.64 2.34 4.54
C ALA A 73 6.65 0.93 3.95
N THR A 74 6.56 0.83 2.62
CA THR A 74 6.61 -0.46 1.90
C THR A 74 7.99 -1.09 2.01
N LEU A 75 9.06 -0.31 1.82
CA LEU A 75 10.43 -0.80 1.98
C LEU A 75 10.69 -1.30 3.41
N ASN A 76 10.25 -0.54 4.42
CA ASN A 76 10.34 -0.95 5.82
C ASN A 76 9.59 -2.26 6.07
N ALA A 77 8.38 -2.43 5.50
CA ALA A 77 7.59 -3.64 5.66
C ALA A 77 8.24 -4.86 4.98
N ILE A 78 8.90 -4.67 3.83
CA ILE A 78 9.67 -5.71 3.14
C ILE A 78 10.86 -6.15 4.02
N ASN A 79 11.65 -5.19 4.49
CA ASN A 79 12.89 -5.46 5.23
C ASN A 79 12.64 -5.93 6.68
N ALA A 80 11.48 -5.62 7.27
CA ALA A 80 11.13 -6.07 8.63
C ALA A 80 11.02 -7.60 8.77
N VAL A 81 10.98 -8.35 7.66
CA VAL A 81 11.02 -9.81 7.64
C VAL A 81 12.45 -10.37 7.59
N GLU A 82 13.45 -9.60 7.16
CA GLU A 82 14.86 -10.06 7.13
C GLU A 82 15.55 -9.98 8.50
N LEU A 83 14.94 -9.32 9.48
CA LEU A 83 15.51 -9.10 10.83
C LEU A 83 14.85 -9.99 11.92
N LYS A 84 14.10 -11.02 11.53
CA LYS A 84 13.48 -12.01 12.44
C LYS A 84 13.91 -13.41 12.06
#